data_AF-A0A968SMI2-F1
#
_entry.id   AF-A0A968SMI2-F1
#
_cell.length_a   1.000
_cell.length_b   1.000
_cell.length_c   1.000
_cell.angle_alpha   90.00
_cell.angle_beta   90.00
_cell.angle_gamma   90.00
#
_symmetry.space_group_name_H-M   'P 1'
#
loop_
_entity.id
_entity.type
_entity.pdbx_description
1 polymer ?
#
loop_
_entity_poly.entity_id
_entity_poly.type
_entity_poly.pdbx_seq_one_letter_code
_entity_poly.pdbx_strand_id
1 'polypeptide(L)'
;MLNINDVLNSRYERAASFGKPIYLAEFGVAGEVEYKKEWLENAFNQIYFERNFPRIAGVIYFNHGDEFGWVPEINPPDFRIQPEWIEDYVVTK
;
A
#
# COMPACT_ATOMS: atom_id res chain seq x y z
N MET A 1 1.66 1.22 -15.54
CA MET A 1 1.64 0.73 -14.15
C MET A 1 0.54 1.49 -13.42
N LEU A 2 -0.40 0.81 -12.76
CA LEU A 2 -1.35 1.48 -11.87
C LEU A 2 -0.56 2.15 -10.74
N ASN A 3 -0.88 3.39 -10.36
CA ASN A 3 -0.24 4.07 -9.24
C ASN A 3 -1.19 4.18 -8.04
N ILE A 4 -0.68 4.63 -6.88
CA ILE A 4 -1.50 4.73 -5.66
C ILE A 4 -2.68 5.69 -5.79
N ASN A 5 -2.57 6.73 -6.62
CA ASN A 5 -3.65 7.70 -6.81
C ASN A 5 -4.83 7.06 -7.56
N ASP A 6 -4.55 6.26 -8.59
CA ASP A 6 -5.57 5.50 -9.33
C ASP A 6 -6.36 4.56 -8.40
N VAL A 7 -5.68 4.00 -7.39
CA VAL A 7 -6.29 3.06 -6.43
C VAL A 7 -6.98 3.78 -5.27
N LEU A 8 -6.40 4.85 -4.73
CA LEU A 8 -6.79 5.38 -3.42
C LEU A 8 -7.69 6.62 -3.50
N ASN A 9 -7.63 7.43 -4.57
CA ASN A 9 -8.17 8.79 -4.55
C ASN A 9 -9.64 8.87 -4.10
N SER A 10 -10.54 8.11 -4.75
CA SER A 10 -11.96 8.17 -4.41
C SER A 10 -12.27 7.70 -2.97
N ARG A 11 -11.49 6.77 -2.43
CA ARG A 11 -11.63 6.28 -1.04
C ARG A 11 -11.10 7.31 -0.05
N TYR A 12 -9.98 7.93 -0.40
CA TYR A 12 -9.37 9.01 0.38
C TYR A 12 -10.32 10.22 0.47
N GLU A 13 -10.88 10.70 -0.64
CA GLU A 13 -11.80 11.84 -0.66
C GLU A 13 -13.01 11.62 0.26
N ARG A 14 -13.58 10.40 0.23
CA ARG A 14 -14.68 10.01 1.14
C ARG A 14 -14.24 10.06 2.60
N ALA A 15 -13.12 9.44 2.95
CA ALA A 15 -12.62 9.42 4.32
C ALA A 15 -12.19 10.82 4.82
N ALA A 16 -11.61 11.64 3.94
CA ALA A 16 -11.13 12.98 4.25
C ALA A 16 -12.27 13.93 4.64
N SER A 17 -13.48 13.72 4.12
CA SER A 17 -14.67 14.51 4.43
C SER A 17 -15.04 14.51 5.92
N PHE A 18 -14.64 13.47 6.67
CA PHE A 18 -14.90 13.37 8.11
C PHE A 18 -13.94 14.22 8.97
N GLY A 19 -12.92 14.84 8.37
CA GLY A 19 -12.00 15.73 9.07
C GLY A 19 -11.09 15.06 10.10
N LYS A 20 -11.01 13.72 10.11
CA LYS A 20 -10.16 12.93 11.01
C LYS A 20 -8.86 12.49 10.34
N PRO A 21 -7.82 12.11 11.12
CA PRO A 21 -6.69 11.35 10.59
C PRO A 21 -7.14 10.04 9.95
N ILE A 22 -6.47 9.62 8.89
CA ILE A 22 -6.78 8.39 8.13
C ILE A 22 -5.65 7.39 8.32
N TYR A 23 -5.99 6.15 8.63
CA TYR A 23 -5.08 5.02 8.54
C TYR A 23 -5.47 4.15 7.35
N LEU A 24 -4.49 3.73 6.55
CA LEU A 24 -4.69 2.62 5.62
C LEU A 24 -4.59 1.34 6.44
N ALA A 25 -5.74 0.81 6.85
CA ALA A 25 -5.83 -0.32 7.79
C ALA A 25 -5.28 -1.63 7.21
N GLU A 26 -5.42 -1.81 5.90
CA GLU A 26 -4.86 -2.92 5.14
C GLU A 26 -4.28 -2.35 3.85
N PHE A 27 -3.00 -2.61 3.64
CA PHE A 27 -2.27 -2.14 2.47
C PHE A 27 -1.31 -3.22 1.99
N GLY A 28 -1.39 -3.56 0.71
CA GLY A 28 -0.58 -4.58 0.09
C GLY A 28 -0.63 -4.47 -1.42
N VAL A 29 0.41 -4.99 -2.06
CA VAL A 29 0.50 -5.12 -3.51
C VAL A 29 0.91 -6.55 -3.84
N ALA A 30 0.24 -7.14 -4.82
CA ALA A 30 0.57 -8.47 -5.34
C ALA A 30 1.20 -8.33 -6.73
N GLY A 31 1.99 -9.34 -7.11
CA GLY A 31 2.69 -9.38 -8.40
C GLY A 31 4.16 -9.77 -8.24
N GLU A 32 4.89 -9.64 -9.35
CA GLU A 32 6.33 -9.90 -9.40
C GLU A 32 7.12 -9.01 -8.43
N VAL A 33 8.27 -9.50 -7.99
CA VAL A 33 9.10 -8.86 -6.95
C VAL A 33 9.45 -7.41 -7.32
N GLU A 34 9.91 -7.18 -8.54
CA GLU A 34 10.29 -5.86 -9.05
C GLU A 34 9.09 -4.92 -9.12
N TYR A 35 7.94 -5.43 -9.55
CA TYR A 35 6.69 -4.67 -9.60
C TYR A 35 6.25 -4.23 -8.21
N LYS A 36 6.27 -5.14 -7.23
CA LYS A 36 5.92 -4.81 -5.85
C LYS A 36 6.84 -3.74 -5.29
N LYS A 37 8.15 -3.86 -5.49
CA LYS A 37 9.14 -2.89 -5.01
C LYS A 37 8.92 -1.50 -5.60
N GLU A 38 8.86 -1.39 -6.94
CA GLU A 38 8.67 -0.11 -7.64
C GLU A 38 7.34 0.55 -7.25
N TRP A 39 6.28 -0.25 -7.16
CA TRP A 39 4.95 0.26 -6.79
C TRP A 39 4.91 0.79 -5.37
N LEU A 40 5.50 0.09 -4.40
CA LEU A 40 5.55 0.51 -3.00
C LEU A 40 6.41 1.75 -2.79
N GLU A 41 7.57 1.83 -3.45
CA GLU A 41 8.42 3.03 -3.44
C GLU A 41 7.64 4.25 -3.93
N ASN A 42 6.97 4.11 -5.07
CA ASN A 42 6.15 5.19 -5.63
C ASN A 42 5.00 5.57 -4.69
N ALA A 43 4.30 4.60 -4.12
CA ALA A 43 3.19 4.84 -3.20
C ALA A 43 3.64 5.59 -1.94
N PHE A 44 4.73 5.17 -1.31
CA PHE A 44 5.24 5.82 -0.11
C PHE A 44 5.83 7.20 -0.38
N ASN A 45 6.48 7.40 -1.53
CA ASN A 45 6.90 8.74 -1.96
C ASN A 45 5.70 9.69 -2.08
N GLN A 46 4.61 9.25 -2.72
CA GLN A 46 3.39 10.06 -2.87
C GLN A 46 2.71 10.34 -1.51
N ILE A 47 2.67 9.36 -0.61
CA ILE A 47 2.02 9.50 0.71
C ILE A 47 2.83 10.40 1.64
N TYR A 48 4.12 10.13 1.79
CA TYR A 48 4.94 10.73 2.86
C TYR A 48 5.78 11.91 2.42
N PHE A 49 6.31 11.91 1.19
CA PHE A 49 7.20 12.96 0.68
C PHE A 49 6.44 14.04 -0.10
N GLU A 50 5.65 13.65 -1.10
CA GLU A 50 4.85 14.59 -1.91
C GLU A 50 3.59 15.06 -1.18
N ARG A 51 3.16 14.32 -0.14
CA ARG A 51 2.00 14.65 0.69
C ARG A 51 0.69 14.73 -0.11
N ASN A 52 0.54 13.91 -1.15
CA ASN A 52 -0.68 13.87 -1.98
C ASN A 52 -1.93 13.47 -1.17
N PHE A 53 -1.74 12.78 -0.05
CA PHE A 53 -2.79 12.36 0.87
C PHE A 53 -2.55 12.92 2.28
N PRO A 54 -2.69 14.24 2.51
CA PRO A 54 -2.19 14.91 3.70
C PRO A 54 -2.82 14.45 5.03
N ARG A 55 -3.99 13.79 4.98
CA ARG A 55 -4.66 13.23 6.17
C ARG A 55 -4.25 11.80 6.52
N ILE A 56 -3.45 11.12 5.69
CA ILE A 56 -2.91 9.80 6.03
C ILE A 56 -1.91 9.96 7.17
N ALA A 57 -2.23 9.37 8.31
CA ALA A 57 -1.41 9.36 9.51
C ALA A 57 -0.55 8.09 9.62
N GLY A 58 -0.91 7.03 8.90
CA GLY A 58 -0.12 5.81 8.86
C GLY A 58 -0.68 4.78 7.90
N VAL A 59 0.18 3.81 7.59
CA VAL A 59 -0.11 2.64 6.76
C VAL A 59 0.18 1.39 7.59
N ILE A 60 -0.79 0.48 7.63
CA ILE A 60 -0.65 -0.83 8.24
C ILE A 60 -0.50 -1.84 7.10
N TYR A 61 0.70 -2.37 6.96
CA TYR A 61 1.03 -3.28 5.86
C TYR A 61 0.49 -4.68 6.12
N PHE A 62 -0.23 -5.25 5.17
CA PHE A 62 -0.73 -6.61 5.22
C PHE A 62 0.32 -7.59 4.69
N ASN A 63 1.20 -8.06 5.58
CA ASN A 63 2.34 -8.91 5.22
C ASN A 63 2.02 -10.42 5.26
N HIS A 64 1.09 -10.88 4.43
CA HIS A 64 0.68 -12.29 4.39
C HIS A 64 0.42 -12.77 2.96
N GLY A 65 0.57 -14.08 2.73
CA GLY A 65 0.15 -14.71 1.48
C GLY A 65 -1.24 -15.32 1.66
N ASP A 66 -2.10 -15.24 0.65
CA ASP A 66 -3.41 -15.89 0.73
C ASP A 66 -3.25 -17.40 0.48
N GLU A 67 -3.07 -18.20 1.54
CA GLU A 67 -2.74 -19.62 1.38
C GLU A 67 -3.94 -20.48 0.96
N PHE A 68 -5.16 -19.95 1.07
CA PHE A 68 -6.40 -20.62 0.72
C PHE A 68 -6.96 -20.02 -0.57
N GLY A 69 -6.47 -20.51 -1.71
CA GLY A 69 -6.97 -20.16 -3.05
C GLY A 69 -8.46 -20.44 -3.20
N TRP A 70 -9.29 -19.50 -2.74
CA TRP A 70 -10.75 -19.60 -2.70
C TRP A 70 -11.37 -19.68 -4.10
N VAL A 71 -10.58 -19.31 -5.12
CA VAL A 71 -10.88 -19.49 -6.54
C VAL A 71 -9.86 -20.46 -7.14
N PRO A 72 -10.26 -21.68 -7.55
CA PRO A 72 -9.33 -22.73 -7.98
C PRO A 72 -8.44 -22.34 -9.17
N GLU A 73 -8.91 -21.45 -10.05
CA GLU A 73 -8.17 -21.05 -11.25
C GLU A 73 -7.27 -19.83 -11.05
N ILE A 74 -7.26 -19.21 -9.86
CA ILE A 74 -6.48 -17.99 -9.59
C ILE A 74 -5.42 -18.29 -8.54
N ASN A 75 -4.16 -18.09 -8.91
CA ASN A 75 -3.07 -18.11 -7.94
C ASN A 75 -3.34 -17.03 -6.88
N PRO A 76 -3.36 -17.40 -5.60
CA PRO A 76 -3.63 -16.43 -4.57
C PRO A 76 -2.53 -15.36 -4.53
N PRO A 77 -2.89 -14.12 -4.16
CA PRO A 77 -1.91 -13.05 -4.04
C PRO A 77 -0.91 -13.32 -2.91
N ASP A 78 0.36 -12.98 -3.16
CA ASP A 78 1.40 -12.90 -2.14
C ASP A 78 1.76 -11.44 -1.86
N PHE A 79 1.24 -10.93 -0.75
CA PHE A 79 1.48 -9.56 -0.30
C PHE A 79 2.76 -9.43 0.53
N ARG A 80 3.54 -10.50 0.75
CA ARG A 80 4.74 -10.40 1.58
C ARG A 80 5.80 -9.52 0.92
N ILE A 81 6.48 -8.73 1.76
CA ILE A 81 7.66 -7.95 1.40
C ILE A 81 8.93 -8.64 1.90
N GLN A 82 10.04 -8.32 1.27
CA GLN A 82 11.35 -8.75 1.73
C GLN A 82 11.82 -7.84 2.89
N PRO A 83 12.48 -8.38 3.93
CA PRO A 83 12.97 -7.59 5.05
C PRO A 83 13.83 -6.38 4.64
N GLU A 84 14.61 -6.53 3.57
CA GLU A 84 15.52 -5.51 3.06
C GLU A 84 14.78 -4.26 2.56
N TRP A 85 13.51 -4.39 2.18
CA TRP A 85 12.72 -3.24 1.70
C TRP A 85 12.25 -2.35 2.85
N ILE A 86 12.27 -2.83 4.09
CA ILE A 86 11.82 -2.07 5.25
C ILE A 86 12.72 -0.87 5.47
N GLU A 87 14.03 -0.99 5.24
CA GLU A 87 14.97 0.13 5.35
C GLU A 87 14.66 1.24 4.33
N ASP A 88 14.19 0.88 3.14
CA ASP A 88 13.78 1.82 2.09
C ASP A 88 12.45 2.54 2.44
N TYR A 89 11.63 1.99 3.34
CA TYR A 89 10.29 2.48 3.66
C TYR A 89 10.11 3.05 5.06
N VAL A 90 11.05 2.79 5.99
CA VAL A 90 11.03 3.39 7.32
C VAL A 90 11.60 4.81 7.21
N VAL A 91 10.69 5.77 7.02
CA VAL A 91 10.99 7.17 7.32
C VAL A 91 11.05 7.31 8.84
N THR A 92 12.20 7.00 9.45
CA THR A 92 12.46 7.47 10.81
C THR A 92 12.45 9.00 10.77
N LYS A 93 11.51 9.59 11.51
CA LYS A 93 11.56 11.03 11.81
C LYS A 93 12.84 11.40 12.54
#